data_AF-A0A255P3H0-F1
#
_entry.id   AF-A0A255P3H0-F1
#
_cell.length_a   1.000
_cell.length_b   1.000
_cell.length_c   1.000
_cell.angle_alpha   90.00
_cell.angle_beta   90.00
_cell.angle_gamma   90.00
#
_symmetry.space_group_name_H-M   'P 1'
#
loop_
_entity.id
_entity.type
_entity.pdbx_description
1 polymer ?
#
loop_
_entity_poly.entity_id
_entity_poly.type
_entity_poly.pdbx_seq_one_letter_code
_entity_poly.pdbx_strand_id
1 'polypeptide(L)'
;MTEIPEERQAAALRAVAEAGRRRAELLEQAEKVLTEEIRPRAVEAARLGAGRNRIRELARVGPQVLYRWLEAEGLPVRDKRPKGSKNDS
;
A
#
# COMPACT_ATOMS: atom_id res chain seq x y z
N MET A 1 21.09 -12.94 -36.16
CA MET A 1 20.71 -11.97 -35.11
C MET A 1 20.68 -10.62 -35.77
N THR A 2 19.51 -10.00 -35.94
CA THR A 2 19.39 -8.66 -36.51
C THR A 2 19.64 -7.66 -35.39
N GLU A 3 20.75 -6.93 -35.46
CA GLU A 3 21.01 -5.78 -34.60
C GLU A 3 19.84 -4.80 -34.70
N ILE A 4 19.28 -4.41 -33.56
CA ILE A 4 18.32 -3.31 -33.51
C ILE A 4 19.12 -2.05 -33.84
N PRO A 5 18.71 -1.25 -34.85
CA PRO A 5 19.39 0.01 -35.14
C PRO A 5 19.46 0.88 -33.89
N GLU A 6 20.63 1.43 -33.59
CA GLU A 6 20.90 2.19 -32.35
C GLU A 6 19.88 3.30 -32.09
N GLU A 7 19.39 3.94 -33.15
CA GLU A 7 18.36 4.97 -33.06
C GLU A 7 17.02 4.46 -32.52
N ARG A 8 16.61 3.24 -32.91
CA ARG A 8 15.39 2.60 -32.42
C ARG A 8 15.54 2.20 -30.96
N GLN A 9 16.73 1.75 -30.57
CA GLN A 9 17.04 1.46 -29.17
C GLN A 9 17.02 2.73 -28.32
N ALA A 10 17.65 3.82 -28.78
CA ALA A 10 17.66 5.10 -28.09
C ALA A 10 16.24 5.69 -27.95
N ALA A 11 15.41 5.59 -28.99
CA ALA A 11 14.00 5.99 -28.92
C ALA A 11 13.21 5.16 -27.88
N ALA A 12 13.39 3.84 -27.86
CA ALA A 12 12.74 2.97 -26.88
C ALA A 12 13.17 3.30 -25.44
N LEU A 13 14.47 3.53 -25.20
CA LEU A 13 14.98 3.91 -23.88
C LEU A 13 14.46 5.27 -23.43
N ARG A 14 14.35 6.26 -24.33
CA ARG A 14 13.72 7.56 -24.03
C ARG A 14 12.27 7.41 -23.61
N ALA A 15 11.50 6.57 -24.31
CA ALA A 15 10.10 6.31 -23.97
C ALA A 15 9.96 5.64 -22.59
N VAL A 16 10.82 4.68 -22.27
CA VAL A 16 10.86 4.05 -20.93
C VAL A 16 11.22 5.08 -19.86
N ALA A 17 12.21 5.93 -20.10
CA ALA A 17 12.61 6.97 -19.16
C ALA A 17 11.47 7.97 -18.88
N GLU A 18 10.73 8.37 -19.92
CA GLU A 18 9.59 9.26 -19.79
C GLU A 18 8.45 8.62 -18.99
N ALA A 19 8.07 7.39 -19.33
CA ALA A 19 7.06 6.64 -18.58
C ALA A 19 7.48 6.42 -17.12
N GLY A 20 8.77 6.16 -16.88
CA GLY A 20 9.36 6.02 -15.55
C GLY A 20 9.25 7.30 -14.71
N ARG A 21 9.57 8.46 -15.29
CA ARG A 21 9.42 9.76 -14.62
C ARG A 21 7.96 10.03 -14.25
N ARG A 22 7.04 9.87 -15.21
CA ARG A 22 5.61 10.05 -14.96
C ARG A 22 5.09 9.12 -13.87
N ARG A 23 5.53 7.86 -13.86
CA ARG A 23 5.17 6.90 -12.81
C ARG A 23 5.69 7.35 -11.45
N ALA A 24 6.93 7.86 -11.38
CA ALA A 24 7.50 8.33 -10.12
C ALA A 24 6.70 9.50 -9.54
N GLU A 25 6.35 10.50 -10.36
CA GLU A 25 5.53 11.64 -9.95
C GLU A 25 4.16 11.22 -9.42
N LEU A 26 3.48 10.29 -10.12
CA LEU A 26 2.19 9.77 -9.68
C LEU A 26 2.29 8.99 -8.37
N LEU A 27 3.36 8.23 -8.17
CA LEU A 27 3.59 7.52 -6.91
C LEU A 27 3.89 8.48 -5.76
N GLU A 28 4.63 9.56 -6.00
CA GLU A 28 4.88 10.58 -4.97
C GLU A 28 3.57 11.26 -4.56
N GLN A 29 2.71 11.61 -5.52
CA GLN A 29 1.39 12.17 -5.24
C GLN A 29 0.49 11.18 -4.49
N ALA A 30 0.48 9.92 -4.92
CA ALA A 30 -0.28 8.87 -4.25
C ALA A 30 0.21 8.63 -2.83
N GLU A 31 1.52 8.66 -2.59
CA GLU A 31 2.10 8.52 -1.25
C GLU A 31 1.69 9.69 -0.35
N LYS A 32 1.72 10.94 -0.83
CA LYS A 32 1.26 12.10 -0.07
C LYS A 32 -0.20 11.95 0.37
N VAL A 33 -1.09 11.59 -0.57
CA VAL A 33 -2.51 11.31 -0.25
C VAL A 33 -2.61 10.16 0.77
N LEU A 34 -1.83 9.11 0.59
CA LEU A 34 -1.84 7.97 1.50
C LEU A 34 -1.44 8.36 2.93
N THR A 35 -0.35 9.13 3.09
CA THR A 35 0.23 9.46 4.39
C THR A 35 -0.42 10.64 5.08
N GLU A 36 -0.73 11.70 4.34
CA GLU A 36 -1.23 12.96 4.90
C GLU A 36 -2.75 12.98 5.00
N GLU A 37 -3.45 12.22 4.14
CA GLU A 37 -4.90 12.25 4.10
C GLU A 37 -5.55 10.95 4.58
N ILE A 38 -5.17 9.82 4.00
CA ILE A 38 -5.85 8.54 4.26
C ILE A 38 -5.46 7.99 5.62
N ARG A 39 -4.16 7.90 5.92
CA ARG A 39 -3.65 7.34 7.18
C ARG A 39 -4.29 7.99 8.42
N PRO A 40 -4.28 9.32 8.61
CA PRO A 40 -4.84 9.92 9.83
C PRO A 40 -6.34 9.63 9.97
N ARG A 41 -7.11 9.70 8.88
CA ARG A 41 -8.55 9.40 8.87
C ARG A 41 -8.84 7.92 9.16
N ALA A 42 -8.01 7.01 8.65
CA ALA A 42 -8.13 5.58 8.92
C ALA A 42 -7.84 5.24 10.39
N VAL A 43 -6.81 5.88 10.98
CA VAL A 43 -6.49 5.75 12.40
C VAL A 43 -7.61 6.32 13.26
N GLU A 44 -8.13 7.51 12.93
CA GLU A 44 -9.25 8.13 13.64
C GLU A 44 -10.50 7.25 13.59
N ALA A 45 -10.87 6.74 12.42
CA ALA A 45 -11.99 5.81 12.28
C ALA A 45 -11.80 4.56 13.17
N ALA A 46 -10.58 4.03 13.27
CA ALA A 46 -10.28 2.92 14.16
C ALA A 46 -10.38 3.30 15.65
N ARG A 47 -9.95 4.52 16.04
CA ARG A 47 -10.13 5.06 17.40
C ARG A 47 -11.62 5.18 17.76
N LEU A 48 -12.45 5.55 16.79
CA LEU A 48 -13.90 5.62 16.93
C LEU A 48 -14.59 4.25 16.86
N GLY A 49 -13.83 3.15 16.75
CA GLY A 49 -14.35 1.78 16.79
C GLY A 49 -14.85 1.24 15.45
N ALA A 50 -14.57 1.90 14.32
CA ALA A 50 -14.97 1.40 13.01
C ALA A 50 -14.28 0.06 12.67
N GLY A 51 -15.00 -0.82 11.97
CA GLY A 51 -14.49 -2.14 11.61
C GLY A 51 -13.29 -2.07 10.66
N ARG A 52 -12.19 -2.76 11.01
CA ARG A 52 -10.92 -2.74 10.24
C ARG A 52 -11.06 -3.19 8.79
N ASN A 53 -11.92 -4.17 8.51
CA ASN A 53 -12.19 -4.60 7.14
C ASN A 53 -12.78 -3.47 6.31
N ARG A 54 -13.74 -2.73 6.87
CA ARG A 54 -14.38 -1.60 6.21
C ARG A 54 -13.41 -0.44 5.98
N ILE A 55 -12.60 -0.11 7.00
CA ILE A 55 -11.55 0.90 6.88
C ILE A 55 -10.61 0.54 5.73
N ARG A 56 -10.14 -0.71 5.67
CA ARG A 56 -9.21 -1.19 4.64
C ARG A 56 -9.80 -1.10 3.22
N GLU A 57 -11.05 -1.52 3.05
CA GLU A 57 -11.75 -1.47 1.76
C GLU A 57 -11.89 -0.03 1.25
N LEU A 58 -12.30 0.89 2.13
CA LEU A 58 -12.47 2.30 1.79
C LEU A 58 -11.14 3.00 1.54
N ALA A 59 -10.13 2.71 2.36
CA ALA A 59 -8.78 3.26 2.22
C ALA A 59 -8.00 2.63 1.05
N ARG A 60 -8.50 1.56 0.43
CA ARG A 60 -7.86 0.82 -0.68
C ARG A 60 -6.44 0.33 -0.34
N VAL A 61 -6.21 -0.07 0.91
CA VAL A 61 -4.90 -0.56 1.36
C VAL A 61 -4.90 -2.06 1.66
N GLY A 62 -3.70 -2.65 1.71
CA GLY A 62 -3.52 -4.01 2.23
C GLY A 62 -3.71 -4.10 3.75
N PRO A 63 -4.02 -5.28 4.31
CA PRO A 63 -4.13 -5.47 5.76
C PRO A 63 -2.86 -5.06 6.52
N GLN A 64 -1.70 -5.43 5.99
CA GLN A 64 -0.40 -5.12 6.61
C GLN A 64 -0.11 -3.61 6.69
N VAL A 65 -0.62 -2.82 5.74
CA VAL A 65 -0.45 -1.37 5.74
C VAL A 65 -1.29 -0.77 6.87
N LEU A 66 -2.58 -1.12 6.92
CA LEU A 66 -3.46 -0.66 7.99
C LEU A 66 -2.93 -1.08 9.37
N TYR A 67 -2.51 -2.33 9.54
CA TYR A 67 -2.04 -2.82 10.85
C TYR A 67 -0.79 -2.09 11.32
N ARG A 68 0.18 -1.83 10.44
CA ARG A 68 1.36 -1.01 10.78
C ARG A 68 0.98 0.39 11.24
N TRP A 69 -0.04 1.02 10.62
CA TRP A 69 -0.52 2.33 11.07
C TRP A 69 -1.16 2.27 12.45
N LEU A 70 -1.99 1.25 12.70
CA LEU A 70 -2.64 1.07 14.00
C LEU A 70 -1.62 0.79 15.10
N GLU A 71 -0.66 -0.10 14.85
CA GLU A 71 0.44 -0.41 15.76
C GLU A 71 1.29 0.82 16.10
N ALA A 72 1.66 1.62 15.08
CA ALA A 72 2.41 2.86 15.28
C ALA A 72 1.69 3.88 16.17
N GLU A 73 0.36 3.80 16.25
CA GLU A 73 -0.51 4.67 17.07
C GLU A 73 -0.93 4.00 18.39
N GLY A 74 -0.35 2.84 18.73
CA GLY A 74 -0.66 2.09 19.95
C GLY A 74 -2.03 1.43 19.96
N LEU A 75 -2.71 1.31 18.81
CA LEU A 75 -4.02 0.67 18.72
C LEU A 75 -3.86 -0.86 18.65
N PRO A 76 -4.58 -1.63 19.47
CA PRO A 76 -4.35 -3.06 19.61
C PRO A 76 -4.78 -3.83 18.36
N VAL A 77 -3.84 -4.23 17.51
CA VAL A 77 -4.11 -5.14 16.39
C VAL A 77 -4.14 -6.56 16.93
N ARG A 78 -5.31 -7.02 17.39
CA ARG A 78 -5.52 -8.38 17.93
C ARG A 78 -4.68 -9.43 17.20
N ASP A 79 -3.78 -10.07 17.94
CA ASP A 79 -2.94 -11.13 17.42
C ASP A 79 -3.78 -12.23 16.78
N LYS A 80 -3.27 -12.76 15.67
CA LYS A 80 -3.86 -13.88 14.96
C LYS A 80 -3.97 -15.04 15.96
N ARG A 81 -5.19 -15.43 16.33
CA ARG A 81 -5.41 -16.65 17.13
C ARG A 81 -4.69 -17.82 16.43
N PRO A 82 -3.77 -18.53 17.10
CA PRO A 82 -3.12 -19.69 16.50
C PRO A 82 -4.18 -20.70 16.07
N LYS A 83 -4.00 -21.26 14.88
CA LYS A 83 -4.95 -22.18 14.27
C LYS A 83 -4.76 -23.55 14.91
N GLY A 84 -5.60 -23.91 15.87
CA GLY A 84 -5.74 -25.28 16.38
C GLY A 84 -5.32 -25.48 17.84
N SER A 85 -6.28 -25.27 18.76
CA SER A 85 -6.35 -26.05 20.00
C SER A 85 -7.66 -26.82 19.98
N LYS A 86 -7.70 -27.85 19.13
CA LYS A 86 -8.72 -28.90 19.20
C LYS A 86 -7.94 -30.22 19.28
N ASN A 87 -7.56 -30.56 20.50
CA ASN A 87 -7.42 -31.91 21.01
C ASN A 87 -7.24 -31.80 22.53
N ASP A 88 -8.31 -32.14 23.25
CA ASP A 88 -8.32 -33.06 24.38
C ASP A 88 -9.55 -32.80 25.24
N SER A 89 -10.57 -33.62 25.03
CA SER A 89 -11.51 -34.17 26.02
C SER A 89 -12.46 -35.14 25.33
#